data_AF-A0A1A9WA04-F1
#
_entry.id   AF-A0A1A9WA04-F1
#
_cell.length_a   1.000
_cell.length_b   1.000
_cell.length_c   1.000
_cell.angle_alpha   90.00
_cell.angle_beta   90.00
_cell.angle_gamma   90.00
#
_symmetry.space_group_name_H-M   'P 1'
#
loop_
_entity.id
_entity.type
_entity.pdbx_description
1 polymer ?
#
loop_
_entity_poly.entity_id
_entity_poly.type
_entity_poly.pdbx_seq_one_letter_code
_entity_poly.pdbx_strand_id
1 'polypeptide(L)'
;MALKLPDKYVKNHLVPQIMEHLHNEEFISYEADHSPGLDGFMSTLYNMKLKTKTAECVKERWLLVKTMRGDRNFRESSKSYIQFANEIYVYNTVLAAFNESAGECAVKVNDLLPKCYVAMLGYIDGLSSSFNDLESILVLEHLKPLGYQMGPRLFLNSEHLLAMSCLLGQYHAFSYTVKSIDIVKWEQLIAGIKSLPFIDIKHPDKDKNNFYRVIYRVAFDRFFDYLERHKDDNIFDKSNEKDLKLIDNLKKLREKYFHEPCELLENLRTKVLISEEDNKFAVILHGDYNRNNVLFKYKNQGEENVPDDVEDIKMFDFQELRYGSPALDLSFFMYFNTPEDIRSEIWPKLLLSYHTNMISVLSSNLEAHHKSLEDTSKILSYYSFENFQKHFARFAFYGVMICLHFLPWMSCSEQECERLSELFAININSDEFYELSMKAGGDMVNDKLLAIVRHANDMGYMDHM
;
A
#
# COMPACT_ATOMS: atom_id res chain seq x y z
N MET A 1 -25.62 -5.49 -2.39
CA MET A 1 -25.98 -4.81 -3.65
C MET A 1 -25.25 -3.47 -3.65
N ALA A 2 -24.39 -3.18 -4.64
CA ALA A 2 -23.69 -1.90 -4.68
C ALA A 2 -24.72 -0.76 -4.77
N LEU A 3 -24.65 0.19 -3.84
CA LEU A 3 -25.47 1.42 -3.89
C LEU A 3 -25.08 2.19 -5.14
N LYS A 4 -25.92 2.13 -6.18
CA LYS A 4 -25.74 2.89 -7.42
C LYS A 4 -25.57 4.36 -7.06
N LEU A 5 -24.48 4.98 -7.52
CA LEU A 5 -24.25 6.41 -7.35
C LEU A 5 -25.47 7.19 -7.89
N PRO A 6 -26.25 7.90 -7.05
CA PRO A 6 -27.49 8.51 -7.48
C PRO A 6 -27.24 9.57 -8.54
N ASP A 7 -27.90 9.45 -9.70
CA ASP A 7 -27.75 10.39 -10.81
C ASP A 7 -28.00 11.85 -10.39
N LYS A 8 -29.03 12.06 -9.54
CA LYS A 8 -29.33 13.36 -8.95
C LYS A 8 -28.18 13.92 -8.12
N TYR A 9 -27.47 13.08 -7.37
CA TYR A 9 -26.29 13.50 -6.61
C TYR A 9 -25.15 13.90 -7.54
N VAL A 10 -24.86 13.06 -8.54
CA VAL A 10 -23.79 13.32 -9.51
C VAL A 10 -24.00 14.65 -10.21
N LYS A 11 -25.19 14.88 -10.74
CA LYS A 11 -25.54 16.09 -11.47
C LYS A 11 -25.50 17.36 -10.62
N ASN A 12 -26.07 17.31 -9.41
CA ASN A 12 -26.32 18.52 -8.62
C ASN A 12 -25.19 18.86 -7.64
N HIS A 13 -24.33 17.89 -7.32
CA HIS A 13 -23.27 18.07 -6.31
C HIS A 13 -21.90 17.72 -6.87
N LEU A 14 -21.72 16.50 -7.41
CA LEU A 14 -20.40 16.01 -7.78
C LEU A 14 -19.81 16.74 -9.00
N VAL A 15 -20.59 16.90 -10.07
CA VAL A 15 -20.16 17.62 -11.28
C VAL A 15 -19.78 19.07 -10.97
N PRO A 16 -20.60 19.86 -10.25
CA PRO A 16 -20.20 21.21 -9.83
C PRO A 16 -18.85 21.26 -9.12
N GLN A 17 -18.59 20.35 -8.16
CA GLN A 17 -17.30 20.30 -7.45
C GLN A 17 -16.14 19.96 -8.39
N ILE A 18 -16.31 19.00 -9.30
CA ILE A 18 -15.28 18.69 -10.30
C ILE A 18 -14.98 19.92 -11.18
N MET A 19 -16.00 20.70 -11.55
CA MET A 19 -15.85 21.89 -12.38
C MET A 19 -15.08 23.03 -11.68
N GLU A 20 -15.02 23.08 -10.35
CA GLU A 20 -14.19 24.05 -9.62
C GLU A 20 -12.69 23.91 -9.95
N HIS A 21 -12.25 22.70 -10.34
CA HIS A 21 -10.89 22.40 -10.77
C HIS A 21 -10.63 22.61 -12.27
N LEU A 22 -11.65 23.01 -13.03
CA LEU A 22 -11.61 23.16 -14.50
C LEU A 22 -11.88 24.62 -14.89
N HIS A 23 -10.91 25.49 -14.58
CA HIS A 23 -11.01 26.91 -14.89
C HIS A 23 -11.16 27.15 -16.40
N ASN A 24 -12.03 28.10 -16.76
CA ASN A 24 -12.35 28.48 -18.14
C ASN A 24 -13.02 27.36 -18.97
N GLU A 25 -13.70 26.42 -18.31
CA GLU A 25 -14.46 25.37 -18.98
C GLU A 25 -15.94 25.40 -18.56
N GLU A 26 -16.83 25.18 -19.53
CA GLU A 26 -18.25 25.02 -19.30
C GLU A 26 -18.65 23.55 -19.40
N PHE A 27 -19.49 23.09 -18.47
CA PHE A 27 -20.04 21.75 -18.46
C PHE A 27 -20.98 21.50 -19.65
N ILE A 28 -20.87 20.35 -20.30
CA ILE A 28 -21.79 19.90 -21.36
C ILE A 28 -22.61 18.70 -20.90
N SER A 29 -21.95 17.61 -20.52
CA SER A 29 -22.60 16.34 -20.18
C SER A 29 -21.65 15.45 -19.38
N TYR A 30 -22.19 14.44 -18.70
CA TYR A 30 -21.43 13.34 -18.14
C TYR A 30 -22.12 12.01 -18.44
N GLU A 31 -21.32 10.96 -18.50
CA GLU A 31 -21.75 9.56 -18.48
C GLU A 31 -21.05 8.90 -17.30
N ALA A 32 -21.76 8.15 -16.47
CA ALA A 32 -21.19 7.47 -15.31
C ALA A 32 -21.72 6.06 -15.20
N ASP A 33 -20.82 5.08 -15.30
CA ASP A 33 -21.14 3.67 -15.30
C ASP A 33 -20.41 2.95 -14.16
N HIS A 34 -21.12 2.02 -13.52
CA HIS A 34 -20.52 1.14 -12.53
C HIS A 34 -19.50 0.22 -13.19
N SER A 35 -18.33 0.07 -12.59
CA SER A 35 -17.21 -0.69 -13.12
C SER A 35 -16.92 -1.90 -12.26
N PRO A 36 -17.75 -2.97 -12.31
CA PRO A 36 -17.60 -4.12 -11.42
C PRO A 36 -16.24 -4.83 -11.60
N GLY A 37 -15.65 -4.77 -12.80
CA GLY A 37 -14.31 -5.31 -13.07
C GLY A 37 -13.15 -4.48 -12.49
N LEU A 38 -13.43 -3.31 -11.91
CA LEU A 38 -12.47 -2.49 -11.16
C LEU A 38 -12.75 -2.49 -9.66
N ASP A 39 -13.91 -3.01 -9.20
CA ASP A 39 -14.25 -3.03 -7.78
C ASP A 39 -13.14 -3.70 -6.97
N GLY A 40 -12.57 -2.95 -6.02
CA GLY A 40 -11.65 -3.50 -5.06
C GLY A 40 -12.39 -4.29 -3.98
N PHE A 41 -11.64 -4.98 -3.13
CA PHE A 41 -12.20 -5.67 -1.96
C PHE A 41 -13.03 -4.73 -1.07
N MET A 42 -12.61 -3.45 -0.93
CA MET A 42 -13.20 -2.48 0.01
C MET A 42 -13.98 -1.33 -0.64
N SER A 43 -14.00 -1.26 -1.98
CA SER A 43 -14.45 -0.06 -2.70
C SER A 43 -15.38 -0.39 -3.85
N THR A 44 -16.33 0.50 -4.11
CA THR A 44 -17.17 0.50 -5.31
C THR A 44 -16.62 1.55 -6.27
N LEU A 45 -16.37 1.18 -7.53
CA LEU A 45 -15.78 2.08 -8.53
C LEU A 45 -16.74 2.38 -9.69
N TYR A 46 -16.70 3.64 -10.16
CA TYR A 46 -17.44 4.11 -11.32
C TYR A 46 -16.50 4.79 -12.31
N ASN A 47 -16.64 4.45 -13.58
CA ASN A 47 -16.04 5.22 -14.66
C ASN A 47 -16.95 6.41 -14.98
N MET A 48 -16.42 7.62 -14.92
CA MET A 48 -17.12 8.82 -15.32
C MET A 48 -16.43 9.45 -16.52
N LYS A 49 -17.17 9.63 -17.61
CA LYS A 49 -16.74 10.42 -18.77
C LYS A 49 -17.37 11.81 -18.69
N LEU A 50 -16.55 12.83 -18.45
CA LEU A 50 -16.97 14.22 -18.37
C LEU A 50 -16.69 14.94 -19.69
N LYS A 51 -17.69 15.64 -20.24
CA LYS A 51 -17.53 16.52 -21.40
C LYS A 51 -17.67 17.98 -21.00
N THR A 52 -16.68 18.78 -21.35
CA THR A 52 -16.66 20.23 -21.14
C THR A 52 -16.29 20.94 -22.43
N LYS A 53 -16.47 22.26 -22.49
CA LYS A 53 -15.96 23.10 -23.58
C LYS A 53 -15.16 24.27 -23.05
N THR A 54 -14.09 24.61 -23.76
CA THR A 54 -13.45 25.94 -23.69
C THR A 54 -14.01 26.82 -24.80
N ALA A 55 -13.51 28.05 -24.93
CA ALA A 55 -13.79 28.90 -26.09
C ALA A 55 -13.31 28.29 -27.42
N GLU A 56 -12.37 27.34 -27.39
CA GLU A 56 -11.65 26.82 -28.56
C GLU A 56 -12.07 25.40 -28.94
N CYS A 57 -12.38 24.54 -27.97
CA CYS A 57 -12.65 23.13 -28.23
C CYS A 57 -13.54 22.47 -27.17
N VAL A 58 -14.12 21.32 -27.55
CA VAL A 58 -14.75 20.38 -26.62
C VAL A 58 -13.66 19.45 -26.08
N LYS A 59 -13.64 19.25 -24.77
CA LYS A 59 -12.74 18.33 -24.08
C LYS A 59 -13.54 17.18 -23.49
N GLU A 60 -13.02 15.97 -23.63
CA GLU A 60 -13.53 14.78 -22.96
C GLU A 60 -12.47 14.30 -21.96
N ARG A 61 -12.90 13.98 -20.73
CA ARG A 61 -12.03 13.45 -19.68
C ARG A 61 -12.63 12.22 -19.05
N TRP A 62 -11.76 11.29 -18.71
CA TRP A 62 -12.14 10.11 -17.93
C TRP A 62 -11.70 10.30 -16.49
N LEU A 63 -12.63 10.05 -15.59
CA LEU A 63 -12.47 10.13 -14.16
C LEU A 63 -12.87 8.79 -13.54
N LEU A 64 -12.24 8.46 -12.43
CA LEU A 64 -12.59 7.33 -11.59
C LEU A 64 -13.25 7.88 -10.32
N VAL A 65 -14.49 7.45 -10.05
CA VAL A 65 -15.18 7.77 -8.79
C VAL A 65 -15.13 6.54 -7.89
N LYS A 66 -14.63 6.72 -6.67
CA LYS A 66 -14.45 5.68 -5.65
C LYS A 66 -15.30 6.00 -4.41
N THR A 67 -16.07 5.01 -3.95
CA THR A 67 -16.92 5.11 -2.75
C THR A 67 -16.74 3.89 -1.85
N MET A 68 -17.11 4.01 -0.57
CA MET A 68 -17.17 2.86 0.34
C MET A 68 -18.15 1.79 -0.16
N ARG A 69 -17.69 0.52 -0.17
CA ARG A 69 -18.52 -0.64 -0.48
C ARG A 69 -19.34 -1.09 0.74
N GLY A 70 -20.44 -1.78 0.48
CA GLY A 70 -21.20 -2.53 1.49
C GLY A 70 -22.07 -1.66 2.41
N ASP A 71 -22.74 -2.33 3.34
CA ASP A 71 -23.54 -1.68 4.37
C ASP A 71 -22.68 -1.26 5.57
N ARG A 72 -23.32 -0.66 6.59
CA ARG A 72 -22.64 -0.21 7.79
C ARG A 72 -21.88 -1.33 8.51
N ASN A 73 -22.48 -2.51 8.65
CA ASN A 73 -21.87 -3.62 9.36
C ASN A 73 -20.59 -4.09 8.64
N PHE A 74 -20.67 -4.22 7.31
CA PHE A 74 -19.50 -4.53 6.49
C PHE A 74 -18.41 -3.46 6.70
N ARG A 75 -18.74 -2.17 6.52
CA ARG A 75 -17.80 -1.04 6.66
C ARG A 75 -17.15 -0.94 8.05
N GLU A 76 -17.88 -1.25 9.11
CA GLU A 76 -17.34 -1.30 10.48
C GLU A 76 -16.37 -2.49 10.62
N SER A 77 -16.79 -3.68 10.18
CA SER A 77 -15.99 -4.92 10.32
C SER A 77 -14.72 -4.93 9.45
N SER A 78 -14.76 -4.30 8.27
CA SER A 78 -13.62 -4.18 7.35
C SER A 78 -12.77 -2.94 7.60
N LYS A 79 -13.10 -2.13 8.63
CA LYS A 79 -12.43 -0.86 8.97
C LYS A 79 -12.48 0.20 7.86
N SER A 80 -13.44 0.12 6.92
CA SER A 80 -13.55 1.04 5.78
C SER A 80 -13.64 2.51 6.19
N TYR A 81 -14.29 2.84 7.31
CA TYR A 81 -14.33 4.24 7.78
C TYR A 81 -12.94 4.80 8.11
N ILE A 82 -12.05 3.99 8.69
CA ILE A 82 -10.67 4.40 8.98
C ILE A 82 -9.88 4.48 7.68
N GLN A 83 -10.01 3.47 6.82
CA GLN A 83 -9.30 3.38 5.54
C GLN A 83 -9.60 4.60 4.65
N PHE A 84 -10.88 4.91 4.44
CA PHE A 84 -11.28 6.07 3.64
C PHE A 84 -10.98 7.41 4.33
N ALA A 85 -11.06 7.49 5.67
CA ALA A 85 -10.62 8.70 6.39
C ALA A 85 -9.16 9.02 6.11
N ASN A 86 -8.31 7.99 6.15
CA ASN A 86 -6.90 8.13 5.86
C ASN A 86 -6.63 8.44 4.38
N GLU A 87 -7.26 7.72 3.45
CA GLU A 87 -7.09 7.97 2.01
C GLU A 87 -7.47 9.41 1.64
N ILE A 88 -8.62 9.89 2.13
CA ILE A 88 -9.08 11.26 1.90
C ILE A 88 -8.17 12.28 2.59
N TYR A 89 -7.65 11.96 3.78
CA TYR A 89 -6.69 12.80 4.47
C TYR A 89 -5.39 12.98 3.68
N VAL A 90 -4.92 11.94 2.97
CA VAL A 90 -3.77 12.05 2.07
C VAL A 90 -4.03 13.09 1.00
N TYR A 91 -5.10 12.91 0.22
CA TYR A 91 -5.40 13.77 -0.92
C TYR A 91 -5.69 15.22 -0.52
N ASN A 92 -6.36 15.47 0.61
CA ASN A 92 -6.70 16.82 1.04
C ASN A 92 -5.58 17.54 1.80
N THR A 93 -4.80 16.82 2.62
CA THR A 93 -3.92 17.45 3.62
C THR A 93 -2.46 17.06 3.41
N VAL A 94 -2.14 15.77 3.31
CA VAL A 94 -0.75 15.32 3.24
C VAL A 94 -0.09 15.78 1.94
N LEU A 95 -0.75 15.55 0.80
CA LEU A 95 -0.18 15.94 -0.51
C LEU A 95 -0.07 17.46 -0.64
N ALA A 96 -0.97 18.24 -0.04
CA ALA A 96 -0.86 19.70 0.01
C ALA A 96 0.40 20.11 0.78
N ALA A 97 0.62 19.56 1.96
CA ALA A 97 1.83 19.84 2.75
C ALA A 97 3.12 19.37 2.04
N PHE A 98 3.09 18.23 1.38
CA PHE A 98 4.23 17.74 0.61
C PHE A 98 4.53 18.67 -0.57
N ASN A 99 3.51 19.13 -1.29
CA ASN A 99 3.66 20.11 -2.38
C ASN A 99 4.18 21.45 -1.88
N GLU A 100 3.70 21.96 -0.74
CA GLU A 100 4.20 23.19 -0.10
C GLU A 100 5.68 23.06 0.31
N SER A 101 6.09 21.86 0.73
CA SER A 101 7.47 21.57 1.11
C SER A 101 8.40 21.32 -0.09
N ALA A 102 7.85 21.05 -1.27
CA ALA A 102 8.63 20.82 -2.47
C ALA A 102 9.29 22.13 -2.90
N GLY A 103 10.62 22.10 -3.07
CA GLY A 103 11.35 23.21 -3.66
C GLY A 103 11.09 23.36 -5.16
N GLU A 104 11.95 24.11 -5.87
CA GLU A 104 12.09 23.99 -7.33
C GLU A 104 12.72 22.64 -7.75
N CYS A 105 12.33 21.55 -7.10
CA CYS A 105 12.78 20.20 -7.42
C CYS A 105 12.20 19.75 -8.77
N ALA A 106 12.95 18.90 -9.48
CA ALA A 106 12.48 18.25 -10.69
C ALA A 106 11.30 17.30 -10.43
N VAL A 107 11.17 16.78 -9.21
CA VAL A 107 10.10 15.86 -8.81
C VAL A 107 9.04 16.63 -8.03
N LYS A 108 7.82 16.68 -8.56
CA LYS A 108 6.66 17.21 -7.84
C LYS A 108 5.81 16.06 -7.31
N VAL A 109 5.25 16.24 -6.13
CA VAL A 109 4.37 15.23 -5.52
C VAL A 109 3.22 14.87 -6.46
N ASN A 110 2.63 15.87 -7.12
CA ASN A 110 1.52 15.66 -8.06
C ASN A 110 1.90 14.81 -9.29
N ASP A 111 3.19 14.66 -9.60
CA ASP A 111 3.65 13.79 -10.68
C ASP A 111 3.67 12.31 -10.25
N LEU A 112 3.70 12.03 -8.94
CA LEU A 112 3.75 10.65 -8.40
C LEU A 112 2.38 9.96 -8.35
N LEU A 113 1.29 10.73 -8.54
CA LEU A 113 -0.09 10.30 -8.31
C LEU A 113 -1.02 10.70 -9.48
N PRO A 114 -2.22 10.11 -9.59
CA PRO A 114 -3.30 10.67 -10.40
C PRO A 114 -3.78 12.01 -9.80
N LYS A 115 -4.23 12.93 -10.66
CA LYS A 115 -4.86 14.17 -10.19
C LYS A 115 -6.13 13.85 -9.41
N CYS A 116 -6.24 14.41 -8.20
CA CYS A 116 -7.47 14.38 -7.41
C CYS A 116 -8.35 15.60 -7.71
N TYR A 117 -9.65 15.37 -7.88
CA TYR A 117 -10.67 16.39 -8.12
C TYR A 117 -11.59 16.58 -6.93
N VAL A 118 -11.93 15.51 -6.21
CA VAL A 118 -12.82 15.58 -5.05
C VAL A 118 -12.35 14.52 -4.06
N ALA A 119 -12.24 14.87 -2.78
CA ALA A 119 -11.99 13.92 -1.70
C ALA A 119 -12.81 14.33 -0.47
N MET A 120 -13.85 13.57 -0.16
CA MET A 120 -14.83 13.89 0.89
C MET A 120 -15.14 12.68 1.74
N LEU A 121 -15.12 12.85 3.06
CA LEU A 121 -15.65 11.90 4.04
C LEU A 121 -16.55 12.65 4.99
N GLY A 122 -17.76 12.15 5.22
CA GLY A 122 -18.65 12.69 6.24
C GLY A 122 -20.11 12.52 5.88
N TYR A 123 -20.95 13.40 6.41
CA TYR A 123 -22.28 13.59 5.87
C TYR A 123 -22.18 14.23 4.49
N ILE A 124 -22.69 13.56 3.46
CA ILE A 124 -22.70 14.06 2.09
C ILE A 124 -24.16 14.20 1.64
N ASP A 125 -24.59 15.45 1.43
CA ASP A 125 -25.94 15.74 0.97
C ASP A 125 -26.26 15.02 -0.35
N GLY A 126 -27.41 14.36 -0.42
CA GLY A 126 -27.80 13.52 -1.56
C GLY A 126 -27.21 12.10 -1.59
N LEU A 127 -26.29 11.74 -0.68
CA LEU A 127 -25.79 10.37 -0.51
C LEU A 127 -26.10 9.79 0.87
N SER A 128 -25.80 10.54 1.93
CA SER A 128 -26.02 10.10 3.31
C SER A 128 -27.51 10.00 3.62
N SER A 129 -27.94 8.88 4.18
CA SER A 129 -29.32 8.69 4.64
C SER A 129 -29.63 9.44 5.95
N SER A 130 -28.63 9.73 6.76
CA SER A 130 -28.74 10.51 8.00
C SER A 130 -27.40 11.15 8.39
N PHE A 131 -27.40 12.06 9.37
CA PHE A 131 -26.16 12.68 9.89
C PHE A 131 -25.15 11.69 10.48
N ASN A 132 -25.60 10.49 10.87
CA ASN A 132 -24.74 9.44 11.41
C ASN A 132 -24.24 8.48 10.32
N ASP A 133 -24.77 8.56 9.10
CA ASP A 133 -24.40 7.71 7.98
C ASP A 133 -23.31 8.41 7.17
N LEU A 134 -22.07 8.15 7.55
CA LEU A 134 -20.90 8.70 6.86
C LEU A 134 -20.74 8.01 5.50
N GLU A 135 -20.57 8.82 4.46
CA GLU A 135 -20.24 8.39 3.11
C GLU A 135 -18.89 8.96 2.68
N SER A 136 -18.28 8.34 1.68
CA SER A 136 -17.05 8.80 1.07
C SER A 136 -17.20 8.97 -0.44
N ILE A 137 -16.56 10.01 -0.97
CA ILE A 137 -16.42 10.26 -2.40
C ILE A 137 -14.98 10.67 -2.67
N LEU A 138 -14.31 9.90 -3.52
CA LEU A 138 -13.01 10.23 -4.06
C LEU A 138 -13.09 10.22 -5.60
N VAL A 139 -12.71 11.31 -6.25
CA VAL A 139 -12.68 11.44 -7.70
C VAL A 139 -11.25 11.69 -8.15
N LEU A 140 -10.72 10.74 -8.91
CA LEU A 140 -9.36 10.77 -9.46
C LEU A 140 -9.40 10.83 -10.98
N GLU A 141 -8.35 11.35 -11.59
CA GLU A 141 -8.09 11.20 -13.02
C GLU A 141 -7.96 9.73 -13.38
N HIS A 142 -8.68 9.29 -14.40
CA HIS A 142 -8.53 7.93 -14.90
C HIS A 142 -7.29 7.87 -15.79
N LEU A 143 -6.25 7.15 -15.33
CA LEU A 143 -4.96 7.11 -16.01
C LEU A 143 -4.90 6.18 -17.24
N LYS A 144 -5.86 5.25 -17.40
CA LYS A 144 -5.85 4.27 -18.50
C LYS A 144 -5.89 4.92 -19.90
N PRO A 145 -6.74 5.93 -20.16
CA PRO A 145 -6.71 6.67 -21.42
C PRO A 145 -5.42 7.46 -21.67
N LEU A 146 -4.59 7.69 -20.64
CA LEU A 146 -3.27 8.33 -20.76
C LEU A 146 -2.15 7.30 -21.02
N GLY A 147 -2.50 6.05 -21.27
CA GLY A 147 -1.56 4.95 -21.53
C GLY A 147 -1.09 4.22 -20.27
N TYR A 148 -1.54 4.58 -19.07
CA TYR A 148 -1.12 3.84 -17.88
C TYR A 148 -1.90 2.52 -17.75
N GLN A 149 -1.22 1.46 -17.36
CA GLN A 149 -1.83 0.15 -17.17
C GLN A 149 -1.18 -0.60 -15.99
N MET A 150 -1.89 -1.58 -15.46
CA MET A 150 -1.33 -2.46 -14.43
C MET A 150 -0.16 -3.27 -15.01
N GLY A 151 0.84 -3.54 -14.18
CA GLY A 151 1.90 -4.48 -14.52
C GLY A 151 1.42 -5.94 -14.50
N PRO A 152 2.30 -6.90 -14.85
CA PRO A 152 2.01 -8.34 -14.78
C PRO A 152 1.43 -8.77 -13.41
N ARG A 153 0.67 -9.90 -13.38
CA ARG A 153 -0.24 -10.22 -12.27
C ARG A 153 0.43 -10.35 -10.90
N LEU A 154 1.48 -11.14 -10.81
CA LEU A 154 2.11 -11.49 -9.53
C LEU A 154 3.53 -10.96 -9.46
N PHE A 155 4.31 -11.29 -10.48
CA PHE A 155 5.73 -11.01 -10.52
C PHE A 155 6.07 -9.94 -11.53
N LEU A 156 6.93 -9.03 -11.11
CA LEU A 156 7.41 -7.91 -11.89
C LEU A 156 8.84 -8.18 -12.37
N ASN A 157 9.21 -7.58 -13.50
CA ASN A 157 10.60 -7.64 -13.97
C ASN A 157 11.46 -6.56 -13.27
N SER A 158 12.75 -6.54 -13.57
CA SER A 158 13.69 -5.60 -12.95
C SER A 158 13.34 -4.12 -13.18
N GLU A 159 12.86 -3.75 -14.37
CA GLU A 159 12.50 -2.36 -14.70
C GLU A 159 11.31 -1.90 -13.85
N HIS A 160 10.26 -2.72 -13.75
CA HIS A 160 9.11 -2.46 -12.88
C HIS A 160 9.52 -2.30 -11.41
N LEU A 161 10.33 -3.23 -10.89
CA LEU A 161 10.74 -3.23 -9.48
C LEU A 161 11.62 -2.00 -9.16
N LEU A 162 12.54 -1.64 -10.05
CA LEU A 162 13.38 -0.46 -9.90
C LEU A 162 12.56 0.84 -9.99
N ALA A 163 11.58 0.91 -10.89
CA ALA A 163 10.65 2.04 -10.97
C ALA A 163 9.82 2.20 -9.69
N MET A 164 9.33 1.09 -9.12
CA MET A 164 8.64 1.10 -7.83
C MET A 164 9.55 1.57 -6.68
N SER A 165 10.78 1.05 -6.58
CA SER A 165 11.77 1.52 -5.60
C SER A 165 12.04 3.02 -5.73
N CYS A 166 12.20 3.52 -6.95
CA CYS A 166 12.42 4.93 -7.24
C CYS A 166 11.25 5.79 -6.77
N LEU A 167 10.03 5.46 -7.23
CA LEU A 167 8.79 6.17 -6.90
C LEU A 167 8.57 6.24 -5.38
N LEU A 168 8.76 5.13 -4.67
CA LEU A 168 8.59 5.07 -3.22
C LEU A 168 9.65 5.90 -2.48
N GLY A 169 10.90 5.90 -2.97
CA GLY A 169 11.98 6.74 -2.44
C GLY A 169 11.65 8.23 -2.54
N GLN A 170 11.14 8.66 -3.70
CA GLN A 170 10.70 10.03 -3.92
C GLN A 170 9.53 10.42 -3.01
N TYR A 171 8.52 9.55 -2.86
CA TYR A 171 7.38 9.80 -1.99
C TYR A 171 7.78 9.95 -0.51
N HIS A 172 8.59 9.03 0.02
CA HIS A 172 9.04 9.08 1.41
C HIS A 172 9.95 10.28 1.70
N ALA A 173 10.69 10.79 0.70
CA ALA A 173 11.54 11.97 0.87
C ALA A 173 10.75 13.22 1.29
N PHE A 174 9.48 13.35 0.89
CA PHE A 174 8.64 14.48 1.31
C PHE A 174 8.32 14.44 2.82
N SER A 175 8.14 13.26 3.41
CA SER A 175 8.01 13.13 4.86
C SER A 175 9.25 13.65 5.59
N TYR A 176 10.45 13.24 5.14
CA TYR A 176 11.71 13.72 5.71
C TYR A 176 11.91 15.22 5.49
N THR A 177 11.46 15.73 4.35
CA THR A 177 11.52 17.16 4.01
C THR A 177 10.70 17.96 5.02
N VAL A 178 9.39 17.70 5.15
CA VAL A 178 8.51 18.42 6.08
C VAL A 178 9.05 18.32 7.50
N LYS A 179 9.45 17.12 7.94
CA LYS A 179 10.05 16.90 9.27
C LYS A 179 11.30 17.73 9.54
N SER A 180 12.09 18.05 8.52
CA SER A 180 13.36 18.79 8.63
C SER A 180 13.21 20.31 8.54
N ILE A 181 12.11 20.79 7.95
CA ILE A 181 11.88 22.23 7.71
C ILE A 181 10.76 22.81 8.57
N ASP A 182 9.75 22.02 8.92
CA ASP A 182 8.58 22.43 9.70
C ASP A 182 8.07 21.29 10.58
N ILE A 183 8.66 21.17 11.77
CA ILE A 183 8.31 20.12 12.73
C ILE A 183 6.87 20.27 13.26
N VAL A 184 6.33 21.49 13.32
CA VAL A 184 4.97 21.72 13.81
C VAL A 184 3.95 21.22 12.78
N LYS A 185 4.14 21.54 11.50
CA LYS A 185 3.33 20.97 10.41
C LYS A 185 3.46 19.45 10.38
N TRP A 186 4.66 18.91 10.56
CA TRP A 186 4.88 17.46 10.65
C TRP A 186 4.07 16.81 11.78
N GLU A 187 4.10 17.37 12.98
CA GLU A 187 3.32 16.90 14.13
C GLU A 187 1.81 16.96 13.88
N GLN A 188 1.33 17.99 13.19
CA GLN A 188 -0.06 18.09 12.76
C GLN A 188 -0.44 17.02 11.74
N LEU A 189 0.45 16.71 10.79
CA LEU A 189 0.23 15.67 9.79
C LEU A 189 0.07 14.29 10.44
N ILE A 190 1.00 13.91 11.32
CA ILE A 190 0.94 12.61 11.99
C ILE A 190 -0.27 12.50 12.93
N ALA A 191 -0.70 13.61 13.56
CA ALA A 191 -1.87 13.62 14.43
C ALA A 191 -3.19 13.47 13.67
N GLY A 192 -3.23 13.83 12.38
CA GLY A 192 -4.40 13.65 11.52
C GLY A 192 -4.61 12.21 11.04
N ILE A 193 -3.55 11.38 11.03
CA ILE A 193 -3.62 9.98 10.60
C ILE A 193 -4.38 9.15 11.63
N LYS A 194 -5.42 8.45 11.19
CA LYS A 194 -6.16 7.50 12.03
C LYS A 194 -5.37 6.19 12.12
N SER A 195 -5.12 5.76 13.35
CA SER A 195 -4.39 4.51 13.60
C SER A 195 -5.19 3.31 13.08
N LEU A 196 -4.50 2.40 12.38
CA LEU A 196 -5.06 1.17 11.82
C LEU A 196 -4.32 -0.05 12.41
N PRO A 197 -4.50 -0.36 13.71
CA PRO A 197 -3.72 -1.42 14.37
C PRO A 197 -4.09 -2.80 13.82
N PHE A 198 -3.10 -3.70 13.81
CA PHE A 198 -3.34 -5.13 13.53
C PHE A 198 -4.03 -5.81 14.71
N ILE A 199 -3.74 -5.34 15.93
CA ILE A 199 -4.39 -5.73 17.19
C ILE A 199 -4.27 -4.59 18.21
N ASP A 200 -5.31 -4.37 19.02
CA ASP A 200 -5.17 -3.60 20.26
C ASP A 200 -4.49 -4.44 21.34
N ILE A 201 -3.16 -4.31 21.45
CA ILE A 201 -2.35 -5.03 22.46
C ILE A 201 -2.80 -4.69 23.89
N LYS A 202 -3.36 -3.50 24.14
CA LYS A 202 -3.80 -3.11 25.50
C LYS A 202 -5.13 -3.77 25.86
N HIS A 203 -5.99 -4.03 24.88
CA HIS A 203 -7.31 -4.61 25.08
C HIS A 203 -7.63 -5.70 24.03
N PRO A 204 -6.85 -6.79 23.95
CA PRO A 204 -6.96 -7.78 22.89
C PRO A 204 -8.32 -8.49 22.88
N ASP A 205 -9.00 -8.55 24.04
CA ASP A 205 -10.36 -9.10 24.15
C ASP A 205 -11.42 -8.27 23.42
N LYS A 206 -11.20 -6.96 23.25
CA LYS A 206 -12.12 -6.07 22.53
C LYS A 206 -11.96 -6.18 21.01
N ASP A 207 -10.85 -6.78 20.57
CA ASP A 207 -10.46 -6.86 19.17
C ASP A 207 -10.67 -8.27 18.59
N LYS A 208 -11.51 -9.11 19.22
CA LYS A 208 -11.76 -10.51 18.77
C LYS A 208 -12.30 -10.60 17.34
N ASN A 209 -13.06 -9.60 16.92
CA ASN A 209 -13.64 -9.54 15.58
C ASN A 209 -12.78 -8.74 14.58
N ASN A 210 -11.56 -8.34 14.96
CA ASN A 210 -10.64 -7.65 14.06
C ASN A 210 -10.21 -8.62 12.96
N PHE A 211 -10.61 -8.33 11.71
CA PHE A 211 -10.38 -9.22 10.57
C PHE A 211 -8.90 -9.56 10.37
N TYR A 212 -7.98 -8.67 10.75
CA TYR A 212 -6.54 -8.95 10.70
C TYR A 212 -6.18 -10.19 11.54
N ARG A 213 -6.74 -10.31 12.74
CA ARG A 213 -6.46 -11.46 13.61
C ARG A 213 -6.93 -12.77 12.98
N VAL A 214 -8.07 -12.74 12.30
CA VAL A 214 -8.62 -13.91 11.61
C VAL A 214 -7.70 -14.31 10.44
N ILE A 215 -7.37 -13.39 9.54
CA ILE A 215 -6.55 -13.73 8.35
C ILE A 215 -5.14 -14.20 8.73
N TYR A 216 -4.51 -13.57 9.72
CA TYR A 216 -3.16 -13.94 10.15
C TYR A 216 -3.14 -15.20 11.01
N ARG A 217 -4.22 -15.50 11.74
CA ARG A 217 -4.40 -16.79 12.41
C ARG A 217 -4.37 -17.92 11.38
N VAL A 218 -5.19 -17.84 10.33
CA VAL A 218 -5.22 -18.88 9.29
C VAL A 218 -3.91 -18.94 8.51
N ALA A 219 -3.28 -17.81 8.22
CA ALA A 219 -1.98 -17.78 7.55
C ALA A 219 -0.89 -18.54 8.33
N PHE A 220 -0.86 -18.41 9.67
CA PHE A 220 0.08 -19.15 10.51
C PHE A 220 -0.28 -20.63 10.62
N ASP A 221 -1.56 -20.95 10.79
CA ASP A 221 -2.01 -22.36 10.83
C ASP A 221 -1.60 -23.07 9.55
N ARG A 222 -1.86 -22.45 8.39
CA ARG A 222 -1.47 -22.95 7.08
C ARG A 222 0.03 -23.17 6.95
N PHE A 223 0.82 -22.14 7.28
CA PHE A 223 2.27 -22.20 7.09
C PHE A 223 2.91 -23.28 7.98
N PHE A 224 2.53 -23.36 9.26
CA PHE A 224 3.10 -24.35 10.17
C PHE A 224 2.52 -25.76 9.96
N ASP A 225 1.29 -25.90 9.50
CA ASP A 225 0.75 -27.19 9.04
C ASP A 225 1.56 -27.73 7.86
N TYR A 226 1.85 -26.90 6.86
CA TYR A 226 2.72 -27.28 5.75
C TYR A 226 4.10 -27.75 6.22
N LEU A 227 4.75 -27.00 7.12
CA LEU A 227 6.06 -27.40 7.66
C LEU A 227 6.00 -28.74 8.43
N GLU A 228 4.90 -29.03 9.13
CA GLU A 228 4.72 -30.29 9.85
C GLU A 228 4.47 -31.45 8.90
N ARG A 229 3.62 -31.27 7.88
CA ARG A 229 3.35 -32.28 6.84
C ARG A 229 4.60 -32.67 6.05
N HIS A 230 5.47 -31.70 5.78
CA HIS A 230 6.67 -31.87 4.96
C HIS A 230 7.96 -32.03 5.77
N LYS A 231 7.89 -32.27 7.09
CA LYS A 231 9.07 -32.37 7.97
C LYS A 231 10.06 -33.47 7.58
N ASP A 232 9.57 -34.52 6.93
CA ASP A 232 10.33 -35.68 6.48
C ASP A 232 10.73 -35.59 4.99
N ASP A 233 10.25 -34.58 4.26
CA ASP A 233 10.44 -34.42 2.81
C ASP A 233 11.77 -33.72 2.44
N ASN A 234 12.74 -33.72 3.37
CA ASN A 234 14.04 -33.04 3.24
C ASN A 234 13.94 -31.57 2.81
N ILE A 235 12.84 -30.89 3.16
CA ILE A 235 12.70 -29.45 2.89
C ILE A 235 13.79 -28.65 3.59
N PHE A 236 14.40 -29.15 4.66
CA PHE A 236 15.59 -28.55 5.30
C PHE A 236 16.82 -29.46 5.18
N ASP A 237 17.94 -28.88 4.76
CA ASP A 237 19.25 -29.53 4.82
C ASP A 237 19.88 -29.34 6.20
N LYS A 238 19.81 -30.36 7.05
CA LYS A 238 20.38 -30.33 8.41
C LYS A 238 21.92 -30.28 8.46
N SER A 239 22.59 -30.45 7.32
CA SER A 239 24.03 -30.24 7.20
C SER A 239 24.40 -28.81 6.81
N ASN A 240 23.43 -27.99 6.40
CA ASN A 240 23.61 -26.61 5.99
C ASN A 240 23.36 -25.64 7.15
N GLU A 241 24.35 -24.79 7.46
CA GLU A 241 24.28 -23.84 8.57
C GLU A 241 23.14 -22.81 8.44
N LYS A 242 22.80 -22.38 7.22
CA LYS A 242 21.69 -21.45 6.98
C LYS A 242 20.34 -22.08 7.29
N ASP A 243 20.18 -23.35 6.94
CA ASP A 243 18.97 -24.12 7.23
C ASP A 243 18.85 -24.43 8.72
N LEU A 244 19.96 -24.72 9.41
CA LEU A 244 19.97 -24.85 10.88
C LEU A 244 19.54 -23.54 11.56
N LYS A 245 20.05 -22.39 11.09
CA LYS A 245 19.63 -21.06 11.56
C LYS A 245 18.15 -20.82 11.28
N LEU A 246 17.66 -21.18 10.09
CA LEU A 246 16.26 -21.04 9.73
C LEU A 246 15.35 -21.90 10.63
N ILE A 247 15.71 -23.15 10.90
CA ILE A 247 14.96 -24.02 11.80
C ILE A 247 14.85 -23.39 13.20
N ASP A 248 15.94 -22.85 13.73
CA ASP A 248 15.95 -22.16 15.03
C ASP A 248 15.07 -20.91 15.02
N ASN A 249 15.16 -20.09 13.97
CA ASN A 249 14.34 -18.89 13.81
C ASN A 249 12.84 -19.21 13.64
N LEU A 250 12.49 -20.28 12.92
CA LEU A 250 11.11 -20.77 12.80
C LEU A 250 10.55 -21.27 14.13
N LYS A 251 11.37 -21.93 14.96
CA LYS A 251 10.98 -22.33 16.32
C LYS A 251 10.67 -21.12 17.18
N LYS A 252 11.54 -20.11 17.20
CA LYS A 252 11.31 -18.85 17.95
C LYS A 252 10.06 -18.12 17.47
N LEU A 253 9.86 -18.03 16.15
CA LEU A 253 8.66 -17.43 15.56
C LEU A 253 7.40 -18.16 16.04
N ARG A 254 7.42 -19.50 16.03
CA ARG A 254 6.30 -20.32 16.52
C ARG A 254 6.08 -20.13 18.02
N GLU A 255 7.10 -20.28 18.84
CA GLU A 255 7.00 -20.18 20.30
C GLU A 255 6.43 -18.85 20.76
N LYS A 256 6.85 -17.75 20.11
CA LYS A 256 6.47 -16.39 20.51
C LYS A 256 5.15 -15.91 19.91
N TYR A 257 4.92 -16.20 18.63
CA TYR A 257 3.84 -15.56 17.86
C TYR A 257 2.82 -16.55 17.30
N PHE A 258 2.96 -17.87 17.54
CA PHE A 258 2.05 -18.83 16.92
C PHE A 258 0.61 -18.58 17.30
N HIS A 259 0.27 -18.23 18.54
CA HIS A 259 -1.13 -18.05 18.96
C HIS A 259 -1.72 -16.69 18.59
N GLU A 260 -0.92 -15.62 18.56
CA GLU A 260 -1.37 -14.27 18.19
C GLU A 260 -0.37 -13.59 17.22
N PRO A 261 -0.40 -13.96 15.92
CA PRO A 261 0.57 -13.46 14.95
C PRO A 261 0.52 -11.95 14.74
N CYS A 262 -0.65 -11.33 14.96
CA CYS A 262 -0.84 -9.89 14.87
C CYS A 262 0.01 -9.11 15.87
N GLU A 263 0.47 -9.71 16.98
CA GLU A 263 1.42 -9.05 17.87
C GLU A 263 2.74 -8.75 17.17
N LEU A 264 3.25 -9.64 16.32
CA LEU A 264 4.48 -9.39 15.56
C LEU A 264 4.29 -8.22 14.58
N LEU A 265 3.19 -8.21 13.84
CA LEU A 265 2.86 -7.13 12.91
C LEU A 265 2.69 -5.78 13.61
N GLU A 266 1.96 -5.76 14.72
CA GLU A 266 1.74 -4.54 15.50
C GLU A 266 3.03 -4.04 16.15
N ASN A 267 3.89 -4.94 16.61
CA ASN A 267 5.23 -4.61 17.08
C ASN A 267 6.07 -4.02 15.95
N LEU A 268 6.15 -4.66 14.77
CA LEU A 268 6.88 -4.11 13.62
C LEU A 268 6.34 -2.74 13.19
N ARG A 269 5.02 -2.56 13.23
CA ARG A 269 4.36 -1.30 12.90
C ARG A 269 4.72 -0.17 13.86
N THR A 270 4.80 -0.45 15.15
CA THR A 270 4.93 0.59 16.20
C THR A 270 6.34 0.72 16.75
N LYS A 271 7.23 -0.27 16.58
CA LYS A 271 8.60 -0.29 17.12
C LYS A 271 9.44 0.90 16.69
N VAL A 272 9.18 1.45 15.51
CA VAL A 272 9.85 2.67 15.01
C VAL A 272 9.60 3.89 15.90
N LEU A 273 8.51 3.89 16.67
CA LEU A 273 8.10 5.00 17.54
C LEU A 273 8.71 4.91 18.95
N ILE A 274 9.37 3.79 19.28
CA ILE A 274 9.87 3.53 20.64
C ILE A 274 11.14 4.33 20.94
N SER A 275 12.07 4.43 20.00
CA SER A 275 13.33 5.15 20.18
C SER A 275 13.36 6.41 19.32
N GLU A 276 14.00 7.48 19.81
CA GLU A 276 14.20 8.70 19.02
C GLU A 276 15.03 8.46 17.75
N GLU A 277 15.98 7.51 17.83
CA GLU A 277 16.82 7.14 16.68
C GLU A 277 16.01 6.48 15.57
N ASP A 278 15.16 5.51 15.90
CA ASP A 278 14.30 4.88 14.90
C ASP A 278 13.21 5.82 14.40
N ASN A 279 12.67 6.68 15.28
CA ASN A 279 11.62 7.62 14.89
C ASN A 279 12.10 8.56 13.78
N LYS A 280 13.40 8.89 13.70
CA LYS A 280 13.96 9.67 12.59
C LYS A 280 13.67 9.05 11.23
N PHE A 281 13.64 7.73 11.12
CA PHE A 281 13.30 7.02 9.88
C PHE A 281 11.81 6.97 9.60
N ALA A 282 10.93 7.19 10.57
CA ALA A 282 9.49 7.07 10.37
C ALA A 282 8.96 8.11 9.37
N VAL A 283 8.09 7.64 8.47
CA VAL A 283 7.46 8.41 7.39
C VAL A 283 5.97 8.11 7.30
N ILE A 284 5.23 8.95 6.58
CA ILE A 284 3.87 8.64 6.15
C ILE A 284 4.00 7.62 5.00
N LEU A 285 3.54 6.40 5.26
CA LEU A 285 3.62 5.24 4.38
C LEU A 285 2.41 5.18 3.46
N HIS A 286 2.57 4.59 2.28
CA HIS A 286 1.43 4.15 1.49
C HIS A 286 0.62 3.06 2.22
N GLY A 287 1.31 2.12 2.87
CA GLY A 287 0.75 1.10 3.76
C GLY A 287 0.26 -0.19 3.08
N ASP A 288 -0.17 -0.09 1.82
CA ASP A 288 -0.43 -1.24 0.92
C ASP A 288 0.35 -1.10 -0.40
N TYR A 289 1.62 -0.72 -0.33
CA TYR A 289 2.43 -0.50 -1.54
C TYR A 289 2.78 -1.83 -2.21
N ASN A 290 2.11 -2.15 -3.31
CA ASN A 290 2.37 -3.33 -4.14
C ASN A 290 1.90 -3.09 -5.58
N ARG A 291 2.16 -4.04 -6.49
CA ARG A 291 1.82 -3.91 -7.92
C ARG A 291 0.34 -3.56 -8.22
N ASN A 292 -0.60 -3.94 -7.34
CA ASN A 292 -2.02 -3.64 -7.54
C ASN A 292 -2.34 -2.14 -7.40
N ASN A 293 -1.48 -1.39 -6.71
CA ASN A 293 -1.69 0.01 -6.32
C ASN A 293 -0.71 0.96 -7.03
N VAL A 294 -0.11 0.49 -8.13
CA VAL A 294 0.66 1.31 -9.06
C VAL A 294 0.24 1.03 -10.50
N LEU A 295 0.28 2.07 -11.35
CA LEU A 295 0.11 1.93 -12.78
C LEU A 295 1.38 2.37 -13.50
N PHE A 296 1.76 1.61 -14.53
CA PHE A 296 2.95 1.85 -15.34
C PHE A 296 2.54 2.39 -16.71
N LYS A 297 3.32 3.33 -17.23
CA LYS A 297 3.32 3.75 -18.62
C LYS A 297 4.60 3.23 -19.26
N TYR A 298 4.54 2.82 -20.53
CA TYR A 298 5.64 2.17 -21.22
C TYR A 298 6.02 2.97 -22.45
N LYS A 299 7.32 3.00 -22.79
CA LYS A 299 7.78 3.72 -24.00
C LYS A 299 7.30 3.06 -25.29
N ASN A 300 7.27 1.73 -25.31
CA ASN A 300 6.99 0.93 -26.51
C ASN A 300 5.62 0.22 -26.40
N GLN A 301 4.54 1.00 -26.21
CA GLN A 301 3.20 0.42 -26.05
C GLN A 301 2.72 -0.29 -27.31
N GLY A 302 2.38 -1.57 -27.17
CA GLY A 302 1.82 -2.39 -28.25
C GLY A 302 2.85 -3.08 -29.14
N GLU A 303 4.14 -3.01 -28.82
CA GLU A 303 5.19 -3.75 -29.52
C GLU A 303 5.39 -5.14 -28.89
N GLU A 304 5.09 -6.19 -29.66
CA GLU A 304 5.33 -7.57 -29.23
C GLU A 304 6.82 -7.90 -29.19
N ASN A 305 7.27 -8.62 -28.16
CA ASN A 305 8.65 -9.10 -27.96
C ASN A 305 9.70 -8.02 -27.64
N VAL A 306 9.29 -6.80 -27.29
CA VAL A 306 10.19 -5.78 -26.73
C VAL A 306 10.06 -5.81 -25.20
N PRO A 307 11.17 -5.80 -24.43
CA PRO A 307 11.10 -5.70 -22.98
C PRO A 307 10.31 -4.46 -22.55
N ASP A 308 9.51 -4.61 -21.50
CA ASP A 308 8.75 -3.52 -20.90
C ASP A 308 9.71 -2.42 -20.37
N ASP A 309 9.91 -1.38 -21.17
CA ASP A 309 10.65 -0.17 -20.77
C ASP A 309 9.67 0.80 -20.12
N VAL A 310 9.73 0.91 -18.79
CA VAL A 310 8.86 1.77 -17.98
C VAL A 310 9.23 3.23 -18.23
N GLU A 311 8.32 3.97 -18.86
CA GLU A 311 8.44 5.42 -19.08
C GLU A 311 8.08 6.20 -17.82
N ASP A 312 7.01 5.80 -17.14
CA ASP A 312 6.47 6.51 -15.99
C ASP A 312 5.67 5.55 -15.08
N ILE A 313 5.48 5.93 -13.82
CA ILE A 313 4.76 5.16 -12.82
C ILE A 313 4.00 6.09 -11.88
N LYS A 314 2.75 5.74 -11.56
CA LYS A 314 1.92 6.47 -10.60
C LYS A 314 1.36 5.53 -9.54
N MET A 315 1.41 5.94 -8.28
CA MET A 315 0.75 5.22 -7.17
C MET A 315 -0.63 5.80 -6.88
N PHE A 316 -1.51 4.98 -6.33
CA PHE A 316 -2.86 5.34 -5.93
C PHE A 316 -3.33 4.39 -4.82
N ASP A 317 -4.47 4.67 -4.19
CA ASP A 317 -5.07 3.85 -3.13
C ASP A 317 -4.34 3.87 -1.77
N PHE A 318 -4.54 4.94 -1.00
CA PHE A 318 -3.94 5.11 0.34
C PHE A 318 -4.83 4.59 1.48
N GLN A 319 -5.66 3.58 1.22
CA GLN A 319 -6.59 3.04 2.23
C GLN A 319 -5.87 2.47 3.47
N GLU A 320 -4.69 1.90 3.28
CA GLU A 320 -3.90 1.29 4.34
C GLU A 320 -2.83 2.22 4.94
N LEU A 321 -2.92 3.54 4.68
CA LEU A 321 -1.99 4.57 5.16
C LEU A 321 -1.61 4.35 6.63
N ARG A 322 -0.31 4.38 6.90
CA ARG A 322 0.26 4.24 8.25
C ARG A 322 1.35 5.28 8.46
N TYR A 323 1.58 5.65 9.71
CA TYR A 323 2.84 6.28 10.13
C TYR A 323 3.77 5.18 10.66
N GLY A 324 4.92 4.98 10.02
CA GLY A 324 5.77 3.83 10.32
C GLY A 324 7.14 3.86 9.65
N SER A 325 7.91 2.79 9.80
CA SER A 325 9.22 2.65 9.14
C SER A 325 9.04 2.48 7.62
N PRO A 326 9.87 3.10 6.77
CA PRO A 326 9.82 2.93 5.31
C PRO A 326 10.05 1.48 4.88
N ALA A 327 10.65 0.66 5.75
CA ALA A 327 10.87 -0.75 5.52
C ALA A 327 9.57 -1.54 5.34
N LEU A 328 8.43 -1.04 5.84
CA LEU A 328 7.14 -1.70 5.74
C LEU A 328 6.66 -1.74 4.29
N ASP A 329 6.59 -0.59 3.63
CA ASP A 329 6.23 -0.50 2.21
C ASP A 329 7.26 -1.21 1.33
N LEU A 330 8.56 -0.96 1.59
CA LEU A 330 9.66 -1.56 0.82
C LEU A 330 9.64 -3.08 0.89
N SER A 331 9.72 -3.66 2.09
CA SER A 331 9.82 -5.12 2.24
C SER A 331 8.59 -5.82 1.70
N PHE A 332 7.41 -5.18 1.79
CA PHE A 332 6.18 -5.76 1.28
C PHE A 332 6.24 -5.96 -0.24
N PHE A 333 6.38 -4.91 -1.06
CA PHE A 333 6.40 -5.13 -2.51
C PHE A 333 7.63 -5.94 -2.95
N MET A 334 8.78 -5.77 -2.28
CA MET A 334 9.99 -6.50 -2.63
C MET A 334 9.81 -8.01 -2.42
N TYR A 335 9.15 -8.46 -1.36
CA TYR A 335 8.84 -9.89 -1.21
C TYR A 335 7.69 -10.34 -2.09
N PHE A 336 6.64 -9.53 -2.21
CA PHE A 336 5.40 -9.92 -2.84
C PHE A 336 5.49 -9.96 -4.38
N ASN A 337 6.21 -9.01 -4.97
CA ASN A 337 6.25 -8.81 -6.42
C ASN A 337 7.55 -9.25 -7.09
N THR A 338 8.57 -9.68 -6.32
CA THR A 338 9.83 -10.16 -6.90
C THR A 338 9.82 -11.68 -7.10
N PRO A 339 10.04 -12.18 -8.33
CA PRO A 339 10.27 -13.59 -8.58
C PRO A 339 11.39 -14.17 -7.71
N GLU A 340 11.28 -15.45 -7.35
CA GLU A 340 12.25 -16.10 -6.46
C GLU A 340 13.67 -16.17 -7.05
N ASP A 341 13.78 -16.49 -8.34
CA ASP A 341 15.05 -16.71 -9.05
C ASP A 341 15.92 -15.46 -9.16
N ILE A 342 15.30 -14.27 -9.26
CA ILE A 342 16.04 -12.99 -9.31
C ILE A 342 16.16 -12.30 -7.95
N ARG A 343 15.45 -12.77 -6.91
CA ARG A 343 15.25 -12.05 -5.65
C ARG A 343 16.56 -11.61 -5.02
N SER A 344 17.48 -12.54 -4.81
CA SER A 344 18.76 -12.25 -4.16
C SER A 344 19.65 -11.30 -4.96
N GLU A 345 19.58 -11.34 -6.30
CA GLU A 345 20.38 -10.46 -7.16
C GLU A 345 19.84 -9.03 -7.16
N ILE A 346 18.52 -8.87 -7.24
CA ILE A 346 17.89 -7.56 -7.38
C ILE A 346 17.72 -6.84 -6.04
N TRP A 347 17.59 -7.57 -4.92
CA TRP A 347 17.37 -7.01 -3.59
C TRP A 347 18.27 -5.81 -3.22
N PRO A 348 19.62 -5.91 -3.31
CA PRO A 348 20.49 -4.78 -3.01
C PRO A 348 20.31 -3.61 -3.99
N LYS A 349 19.99 -3.89 -5.26
CA LYS A 349 19.73 -2.84 -6.28
C LYS A 349 18.46 -2.06 -5.96
N LEU A 350 17.41 -2.73 -5.50
CA LEU A 350 16.14 -2.11 -5.07
C LEU A 350 16.34 -1.21 -3.84
N LEU A 351 17.08 -1.68 -2.83
CA LEU A 351 17.41 -0.89 -1.65
C LEU A 351 18.24 0.35 -2.01
N LEU A 352 19.24 0.19 -2.88
CA LEU A 352 20.07 1.30 -3.34
C LEU A 352 19.27 2.32 -4.16
N SER A 353 18.41 1.85 -5.07
CA SER A 353 17.53 2.69 -5.89
C SER A 353 16.60 3.53 -5.02
N TYR A 354 15.93 2.91 -4.05
CA TYR A 354 15.09 3.62 -3.07
C TYR A 354 15.89 4.71 -2.34
N HIS A 355 17.04 4.32 -1.76
CA HIS A 355 17.86 5.20 -0.95
C HIS A 355 18.39 6.39 -1.73
N THR A 356 18.92 6.14 -2.93
CA THR A 356 19.49 7.18 -3.80
C THR A 356 18.44 8.21 -4.19
N ASN A 357 17.25 7.77 -4.61
CA ASN A 357 16.17 8.68 -4.98
C ASN A 357 15.62 9.45 -3.78
N MET A 358 15.51 8.79 -2.62
CA MET A 358 15.11 9.45 -1.38
C MET A 358 16.08 10.56 -0.98
N ILE A 359 17.39 10.27 -0.94
CA ILE A 359 18.43 11.25 -0.61
C ILE A 359 18.46 12.40 -1.62
N SER A 360 18.33 12.08 -2.92
CA SER A 360 18.32 13.10 -3.97
C SER A 360 17.19 14.11 -3.77
N VAL A 361 15.95 13.64 -3.60
CA VAL A 361 14.79 14.53 -3.40
C VAL A 361 14.90 15.30 -2.08
N LEU A 362 15.31 14.64 -0.99
CA LEU A 362 15.50 15.29 0.30
C LEU A 362 16.57 16.39 0.22
N SER A 363 17.73 16.13 -0.39
CA SER A 363 18.81 17.11 -0.55
C SER A 363 18.32 18.33 -1.34
N SER A 364 17.68 18.11 -2.50
CA SER A 364 17.17 19.20 -3.33
C SER A 364 16.13 20.05 -2.61
N ASN A 365 15.24 19.44 -1.82
CA ASN A 365 14.26 20.20 -1.05
C ASN A 365 14.92 20.99 0.09
N LEU A 366 15.87 20.42 0.82
CA LEU A 366 16.59 21.14 1.88
C LEU A 366 17.34 22.36 1.33
N GLU A 367 17.97 22.23 0.16
CA GLU A 367 18.62 23.33 -0.54
C GLU A 367 17.63 24.43 -0.94
N ALA A 368 16.46 24.06 -1.48
CA ALA A 368 15.41 25.02 -1.84
C ALA A 368 14.84 25.78 -0.64
N HIS A 369 14.89 25.19 0.55
CA HIS A 369 14.55 25.83 1.82
C HIS A 369 15.75 26.51 2.50
N HIS A 370 16.81 26.80 1.74
CA HIS A 370 17.99 27.55 2.17
C HIS A 370 18.72 26.96 3.38
N LYS A 371 18.65 25.64 3.59
CA LYS A 371 19.50 24.96 4.58
C LYS A 371 20.96 25.05 4.15
N SER A 372 21.85 25.30 5.10
CA SER A 372 23.28 25.35 4.81
C SER A 372 23.80 23.99 4.33
N LEU A 373 24.93 23.97 3.61
CA LEU A 373 25.59 22.72 3.21
C LEU A 373 25.98 21.86 4.42
N GLU A 374 26.37 22.49 5.52
CA GLU A 374 26.71 21.82 6.78
C GLU A 374 25.49 21.16 7.42
N ASP A 375 24.37 21.90 7.54
CA ASP A 375 23.11 21.36 8.07
C ASP A 375 22.57 20.23 7.20
N THR A 376 22.60 20.40 5.88
CA THR A 376 22.16 19.38 4.92
C THR A 376 23.00 18.12 5.07
N SER A 377 24.33 18.24 5.09
CA SER A 377 25.24 17.10 5.29
C SER A 377 24.99 16.40 6.62
N LYS A 378 24.74 17.16 7.69
CA LYS A 378 24.42 16.60 9.01
C LYS A 378 23.11 15.81 8.99
N ILE A 379 22.06 16.35 8.36
CA ILE A 379 20.77 15.67 8.21
C ILE A 379 20.94 14.38 7.39
N LEU A 380 21.55 14.48 6.21
CA LEU A 380 21.73 13.33 5.31
C LEU A 380 22.62 12.23 5.91
N SER A 381 23.57 12.59 6.77
CA SER A 381 24.45 11.60 7.44
C SER A 381 23.69 10.61 8.31
N TYR A 382 22.56 11.01 8.93
CA TYR A 382 21.70 10.09 9.68
C TYR A 382 21.10 9.02 8.78
N TYR A 383 20.77 9.41 7.55
CA TYR A 383 20.16 8.56 6.53
C TYR A 383 21.22 7.94 5.61
N SER A 384 22.46 7.75 6.04
CA SER A 384 23.45 7.02 5.25
C SER A 384 22.92 5.65 4.82
N PHE A 385 23.41 5.12 3.69
CA PHE A 385 22.93 3.82 3.19
C PHE A 385 23.13 2.71 4.22
N GLU A 386 24.25 2.74 4.96
CA GLU A 386 24.52 1.79 6.04
C GLU A 386 23.50 1.87 7.18
N ASN A 387 23.18 3.09 7.65
CA ASN A 387 22.19 3.28 8.72
C ASN A 387 20.80 2.85 8.24
N PHE A 388 20.44 3.20 7.01
CA PHE A 388 19.21 2.76 6.38
C PHE A 388 19.13 1.22 6.29
N GLN A 389 20.19 0.54 5.86
CA GLN A 389 20.19 -0.93 5.77
C GLN A 389 20.04 -1.59 7.14
N LYS A 390 20.74 -1.10 8.17
CA LYS A 390 20.60 -1.58 9.55
C LYS A 390 19.18 -1.37 10.08
N HIS A 391 18.59 -0.21 9.81
CA HIS A 391 17.20 0.07 10.14
C HIS A 391 16.27 -0.89 9.38
N PHE A 392 16.38 -0.96 8.05
CA PHE A 392 15.57 -1.83 7.19
C PHE A 392 15.55 -3.28 7.67
N ALA A 393 16.72 -3.85 7.99
CA ALA A 393 16.82 -5.24 8.44
C ALA A 393 15.98 -5.57 9.69
N ARG A 394 15.79 -4.60 10.59
CA ARG A 394 15.01 -4.77 11.83
C ARG A 394 13.50 -4.77 11.62
N PHE A 395 13.03 -4.28 10.48
CA PHE A 395 11.60 -4.10 10.16
C PHE A 395 11.16 -4.92 8.93
N ALA A 396 12.09 -5.40 8.11
CA ALA A 396 11.82 -6.06 6.83
C ALA A 396 11.06 -7.39 6.92
N PHE A 397 10.99 -8.02 8.10
CA PHE A 397 10.14 -9.20 8.28
C PHE A 397 8.64 -8.87 8.16
N TYR A 398 8.26 -7.59 8.18
CA TYR A 398 6.89 -7.14 7.88
C TYR A 398 6.41 -7.66 6.52
N GLY A 399 7.21 -7.52 5.46
CA GLY A 399 6.84 -8.00 4.14
C GLY A 399 6.62 -9.51 4.06
N VAL A 400 7.38 -10.29 4.83
CA VAL A 400 7.17 -11.76 4.98
C VAL A 400 5.81 -12.03 5.59
N MET A 401 5.47 -11.34 6.67
CA MET A 401 4.17 -11.48 7.33
C MET A 401 3.03 -11.18 6.38
N ILE A 402 3.08 -10.09 5.62
CA ILE A 402 2.05 -9.77 4.62
C ILE A 402 1.92 -10.90 3.58
N CYS A 403 3.05 -11.43 3.08
CA CYS A 403 3.04 -12.50 2.09
C CYS A 403 2.33 -13.77 2.60
N LEU A 404 2.49 -14.12 3.89
CA LEU A 404 1.86 -15.33 4.46
C LEU A 404 0.33 -15.36 4.28
N HIS A 405 -0.35 -14.22 4.31
CA HIS A 405 -1.79 -14.15 4.05
C HIS A 405 -2.12 -13.77 2.61
N PHE A 406 -1.37 -12.85 2.00
CA PHE A 406 -1.79 -12.24 0.74
C PHE A 406 -1.44 -13.09 -0.48
N LEU A 407 -0.31 -13.80 -0.44
CA LEU A 407 0.13 -14.62 -1.58
C LEU A 407 -0.81 -15.78 -1.88
N PRO A 408 -1.38 -16.51 -0.88
CA PRO A 408 -2.44 -17.49 -1.12
C PRO A 408 -3.64 -16.94 -1.88
N TRP A 409 -4.13 -15.75 -1.49
CA TRP A 409 -5.28 -15.12 -2.16
C TRP A 409 -4.97 -14.75 -3.60
N MET A 410 -3.78 -14.20 -3.87
CA MET A 410 -3.42 -13.77 -5.22
C MET A 410 -2.98 -14.92 -6.14
N SER A 411 -2.63 -16.08 -5.56
CA SER A 411 -2.16 -17.25 -6.31
C SER A 411 -3.20 -18.36 -6.44
N CYS A 412 -4.32 -18.27 -5.72
CA CYS A 412 -5.42 -19.22 -5.87
C CYS A 412 -6.18 -19.01 -7.18
N SER A 413 -7.04 -19.96 -7.53
CA SER A 413 -7.91 -19.84 -8.70
C SER A 413 -8.88 -18.67 -8.55
N GLU A 414 -9.39 -18.14 -9.66
CA GLU A 414 -10.35 -17.03 -9.63
C GLU A 414 -11.63 -17.40 -8.86
N GLN A 415 -12.07 -18.65 -8.97
CA GLN A 415 -13.23 -19.18 -8.22
C GLN A 415 -12.96 -19.21 -6.70
N GLU A 416 -11.78 -19.65 -6.27
CA GLU A 416 -11.40 -19.63 -4.86
C GLU A 416 -11.29 -18.20 -4.34
N CYS A 417 -10.69 -17.29 -5.11
CA CYS A 417 -10.53 -15.89 -4.74
C CYS A 417 -11.89 -15.17 -4.61
N GLU A 418 -12.78 -15.36 -5.58
CA GLU A 418 -14.15 -14.84 -5.52
C GLU A 418 -14.88 -15.37 -4.29
N ARG A 419 -14.80 -16.67 -4.03
CA ARG A 419 -15.46 -17.28 -2.87
C ARG A 419 -14.88 -16.79 -1.53
N LEU A 420 -13.56 -16.65 -1.43
CA LEU A 420 -12.90 -16.04 -0.27
C LEU A 420 -13.36 -14.60 -0.05
N SER A 421 -13.50 -13.82 -1.13
CA SER A 421 -13.99 -12.45 -1.06
C SER A 421 -15.45 -12.36 -0.60
N GLU A 422 -16.30 -13.29 -1.04
CA GLU A 422 -17.69 -13.39 -0.57
C GLU A 422 -17.76 -13.75 0.92
N LEU A 423 -17.01 -14.76 1.33
CA LEU A 423 -16.97 -15.22 2.71
C LEU A 423 -16.40 -14.15 3.65
N PHE A 424 -15.38 -13.40 3.21
CA PHE A 424 -14.87 -12.24 3.92
C PHE A 424 -15.97 -11.21 4.18
N ALA A 425 -16.81 -10.92 3.19
CA ALA A 425 -17.88 -9.93 3.30
C ALA A 425 -19.09 -10.41 4.12
N ILE A 426 -19.39 -11.71 4.08
CA ILE A 426 -20.54 -12.30 4.77
C ILE A 426 -20.19 -12.66 6.22
N ASN A 427 -19.15 -13.48 6.40
CA ASN A 427 -18.69 -13.94 7.70
C ASN A 427 -17.27 -14.53 7.60
N ILE A 428 -16.27 -13.68 7.87
CA ILE A 428 -14.86 -14.08 7.89
C ILE A 428 -14.55 -15.14 8.97
N ASN A 429 -15.39 -15.27 10.00
CA ASN A 429 -15.19 -16.25 11.09
C ASN A 429 -15.85 -17.61 10.80
N SER A 430 -16.30 -17.86 9.57
CA SER A 430 -16.91 -19.14 9.20
C SER A 430 -15.89 -20.25 9.03
N ASP A 431 -16.27 -21.48 9.37
CA ASP A 431 -15.44 -22.68 9.10
C ASP A 431 -15.12 -22.82 7.61
N GLU A 432 -16.05 -22.41 6.73
CA GLU A 432 -15.82 -22.43 5.29
C GLU A 432 -14.70 -21.45 4.87
N PHE A 433 -14.65 -20.24 5.45
CA PHE A 433 -13.57 -19.29 5.19
C PHE A 433 -12.23 -19.85 5.64
N TYR A 434 -12.20 -20.45 6.83
CA TYR A 434 -11.01 -21.10 7.38
C TYR A 434 -10.49 -22.22 6.46
N GLU A 435 -11.36 -23.17 6.13
CA GLU A 435 -11.03 -24.34 5.31
C GLU A 435 -10.57 -23.97 3.90
N LEU A 436 -11.21 -22.97 3.28
CA LEU A 436 -10.83 -22.47 1.96
C LEU A 436 -9.49 -21.74 2.03
N SER A 437 -9.26 -20.90 3.03
CA SER A 437 -8.00 -20.18 3.24
C SER A 437 -6.82 -21.13 3.49
N MET A 438 -7.04 -22.24 4.21
CA MET A 438 -6.04 -23.29 4.41
C MET A 438 -5.60 -23.97 3.12
N LYS A 439 -6.46 -24.02 2.09
CA LYS A 439 -6.23 -24.75 0.83
C LYS A 439 -5.90 -23.86 -0.36
N ALA A 440 -6.32 -22.59 -0.34
CA ALA A 440 -6.19 -21.65 -1.46
C ALA A 440 -4.79 -21.65 -2.10
N GLY A 441 -4.70 -21.94 -3.40
CA GLY A 441 -3.42 -22.00 -4.14
C GLY A 441 -2.50 -23.20 -3.84
N GLY A 442 -2.87 -24.08 -2.90
CA GLY A 442 -2.18 -25.34 -2.60
C GLY A 442 -0.74 -25.20 -2.08
N ASP A 443 -0.02 -26.32 -2.05
CA ASP A 443 1.35 -26.38 -1.53
C ASP A 443 2.37 -25.62 -2.38
N MET A 444 2.10 -25.40 -3.67
CA MET A 444 2.94 -24.55 -4.51
C MET A 444 3.06 -23.11 -3.96
N VAL A 445 2.02 -22.60 -3.31
CA VAL A 445 2.11 -21.31 -2.61
C VAL A 445 2.95 -21.44 -1.35
N ASN A 446 2.82 -22.53 -0.60
CA ASN A 446 3.58 -22.76 0.63
C ASN A 446 5.08 -22.91 0.34
N ASP A 447 5.47 -23.52 -0.78
CA ASP A 447 6.85 -23.56 -1.26
C ASP A 447 7.40 -22.14 -1.47
N LYS A 448 6.64 -21.26 -2.14
CA LYS A 448 7.00 -19.85 -2.34
C LYS A 448 7.12 -19.09 -1.02
N LEU A 449 6.20 -19.34 -0.07
CA LEU A 449 6.26 -18.74 1.27
C LEU A 449 7.53 -19.20 2.01
N LEU A 450 7.86 -20.48 1.97
CA LEU A 450 9.09 -21.00 2.56
C LEU A 450 10.34 -20.38 1.91
N ALA A 451 10.35 -20.19 0.58
CA ALA A 451 11.43 -19.49 -0.11
C ALA A 451 11.57 -18.02 0.31
N ILE A 452 10.45 -17.32 0.56
CA ILE A 452 10.44 -15.96 1.13
C ILE A 452 11.04 -15.94 2.54
N VAL A 453 10.63 -16.87 3.40
CA VAL A 453 11.15 -16.97 4.78
C VAL A 453 12.64 -17.35 4.78
N ARG A 454 13.09 -18.25 3.90
CA ARG A 454 14.50 -18.56 3.67
C ARG A 454 15.31 -17.33 3.31
N HIS A 455 14.83 -16.55 2.33
CA HIS A 455 15.49 -15.32 1.95
C HIS A 455 15.58 -14.34 3.12
N ALA A 456 14.51 -14.17 3.91
CA ALA A 456 14.51 -13.31 5.08
C ALA A 456 15.52 -13.77 6.16
N ASN A 457 15.66 -15.09 6.36
CA ASN A 457 16.67 -15.67 7.24
C ASN A 457 18.09 -15.37 6.76
N ASP A 458 18.34 -15.58 5.46
CA ASP A 458 19.64 -15.36 4.82
C ASP A 458 20.08 -13.90 4.88
N MET A 459 19.13 -12.97 4.79
CA MET A 459 19.38 -11.53 4.93
C MET A 459 19.44 -11.06 6.39
N GLY A 460 19.22 -11.95 7.37
CA GLY A 460 19.24 -11.62 8.80
C GLY A 460 18.00 -10.86 9.30
N TYR A 461 16.92 -10.81 8.53
CA TYR A 461 15.71 -10.06 8.90
C TYR A 461 14.87 -10.74 9.99
N MET A 462 15.22 -11.98 10.32
CA MET A 462 14.64 -12.74 11.43
C MET A 462 15.37 -12.50 12.76
N ASP A 463 16.55 -11.87 12.75
CA ASP A 463 17.45 -11.82 13.91
C ASP A 463 16.96 -10.84 15.01
N HIS A 464 15.96 -10.01 14.71
CA HIS A 464 15.44 -8.95 15.57
C HIS A 464 13.97 -9.12 16.00
N MET A 465 13.42 -10.32 15.80
CA MET A 465 12.02 -10.66 16.09
C MET A 465 11.71 -10.95 17.55
#